data_AF-A0AAN6VH58-F1
#
_entry.id   AF-A0AAN6VH58-F1
#
_cell.length_a   1.000
_cell.length_b   1.000
_cell.length_c   1.000
_cell.angle_alpha   90.00
_cell.angle_beta   90.00
_cell.angle_gamma   90.00
#
_symmetry.space_group_name_H-M   'P 1'
#
loop_
_entity.id
_entity.type
_entity.pdbx_description
1 polymer ?
#
loop_
_entity_poly.entity_id
_entity_poly.type
_entity_poly.pdbx_seq_one_letter_code
_entity_poly.pdbx_strand_id
1 'polypeptide(L)'
;MALVGGQTPSTHTLAASGDTILTLKNPNAPFAQWGGNKNLPSSTTPSTTPSTTPSQVTFRVSSHHLIAASSVFKAALTGPWKEASTTADGCHEISAEDWDAEAMRVVLSLIHSRTRNIPRTVTLEMLSKIAVLVDYYGLHEALYFYASLWIDHLRHAEFLPSTYDRNLMLWIFVSWVFKDAGLFKTVTKIAIEQSPRRMATIHLPIPERVISRFCIQGRINAQREMAIQLIGSSLLKLKLDLLNSKIGCSFECRSLLLGALIKYMHDDGILEDGVMTTSKGSSLKATIQRVRDMESPSKDWHPRVPRDAYSTGGFGSTPLCQVSLSSLTEPWLNMALDTIRGLGLYEQ
;
A
#
# COMPACT_ATOMS: atom_id res chain seq x y z
N MET A 1 21.19 -48.26 -18.24
CA MET A 1 21.90 -47.03 -17.85
C MET A 1 21.35 -45.88 -18.70
N ALA A 2 20.34 -45.17 -18.21
CA ALA A 2 19.83 -43.99 -18.87
C ALA A 2 20.66 -42.78 -18.42
N LEU A 3 21.26 -42.09 -19.39
CA LEU A 3 21.95 -40.83 -19.18
C LEU A 3 20.93 -39.81 -18.65
N VAL A 4 21.07 -39.46 -17.37
CA VAL A 4 20.41 -38.29 -16.79
C VAL A 4 20.96 -37.09 -17.55
N GLY A 5 20.14 -36.50 -18.43
CA GLY A 5 20.44 -35.24 -19.09
C GLY A 5 20.50 -34.13 -18.05
N GLY A 6 21.69 -33.90 -17.50
CA GLY A 6 21.95 -32.74 -16.65
C GLY A 6 21.74 -31.48 -17.48
N GLN A 7 20.74 -30.67 -17.11
CA GLN A 7 20.59 -29.33 -17.64
C GLN A 7 21.86 -28.54 -17.27
N THR A 8 22.57 -28.03 -18.26
CA THR A 8 23.70 -27.13 -18.03
C THR A 8 23.18 -25.84 -17.38
N PRO A 9 23.68 -25.43 -16.20
CA PRO A 9 23.27 -24.19 -15.56
C PRO A 9 23.56 -23.00 -16.48
N SER A 10 22.56 -22.13 -16.71
CA SER A 10 22.78 -20.87 -17.42
C SER A 10 23.74 -20.00 -16.59
N THR A 11 24.97 -19.83 -17.10
CA THR A 11 26.03 -19.07 -16.43
C THR A 11 26.15 -17.67 -17.05
N HIS A 12 25.97 -16.64 -16.23
CA HIS A 12 26.17 -15.25 -16.62
C HIS A 12 27.51 -14.71 -16.09
N THR A 13 28.43 -14.35 -16.97
CA THR A 13 29.73 -13.79 -16.59
C THR A 13 29.69 -12.26 -16.51
N LEU A 14 29.64 -11.73 -15.29
CA LEU A 14 29.64 -10.29 -14.99
C LEU A 14 31.04 -9.77 -14.64
N ALA A 15 31.98 -10.65 -14.31
CA ALA A 15 33.41 -10.34 -14.21
C ALA A 15 34.21 -11.47 -14.86
N ALA A 16 34.99 -11.16 -15.91
CA ALA A 16 35.81 -12.15 -16.60
C ALA A 16 36.90 -12.72 -15.67
N SER A 17 37.48 -11.87 -14.83
CA SER A 17 38.37 -12.23 -13.72
C SER A 17 37.62 -12.42 -12.39
N GLY A 18 36.32 -12.74 -12.44
CA GLY A 18 35.51 -12.92 -11.23
C GLY A 18 36.03 -14.09 -10.39
N ASP A 19 36.15 -13.86 -9.10
CA ASP A 19 36.64 -14.76 -8.05
C ASP A 19 35.49 -15.26 -7.15
N THR A 20 34.25 -15.00 -7.53
CA THR A 20 33.05 -15.42 -6.80
C THR A 20 32.02 -16.00 -7.76
N ILE A 21 31.48 -17.17 -7.40
CA ILE A 21 30.35 -17.80 -8.06
C ILE A 21 29.12 -17.63 -7.16
N LEU A 22 28.17 -16.82 -7.62
CA LEU A 22 26.86 -16.72 -7.00
C LEU A 22 25.91 -17.69 -7.70
N THR A 23 25.36 -18.61 -6.93
CA THR A 23 24.38 -19.60 -7.37
C THR A 23 22.99 -19.19 -6.89
N LEU A 24 22.07 -18.94 -7.82
CA LEU A 24 20.66 -18.72 -7.55
C LEU A 24 19.87 -20.01 -7.78
N LYS A 25 19.35 -20.58 -6.69
CA LYS A 25 18.46 -21.75 -6.67
C LYS A 25 17.01 -21.30 -6.73
N ASN A 26 16.15 -22.14 -7.33
CA ASN A 26 14.72 -21.85 -7.50
C ASN A 26 14.45 -20.42 -8.05
N PRO A 27 15.06 -20.06 -9.20
CA PRO A 27 14.89 -18.72 -9.75
C PRO A 27 13.43 -18.43 -10.11
N ASN A 28 13.02 -17.17 -9.92
CA ASN A 28 11.69 -16.67 -10.28
C ASN A 28 10.54 -17.33 -9.48
N ALA A 29 10.78 -17.59 -8.20
CA ALA A 29 9.72 -18.00 -7.28
C ALA A 29 8.55 -16.98 -7.30
N PRO A 30 7.30 -17.41 -7.02
CA PRO A 30 6.14 -16.53 -7.11
C PRO A 30 6.28 -15.26 -6.27
N PHE A 31 6.07 -14.10 -6.92
CA PHE A 31 6.32 -12.81 -6.30
C PHE A 31 5.03 -12.05 -5.94
N ALA A 32 4.95 -11.62 -4.67
CA ALA A 32 3.89 -10.73 -4.18
C ALA A 32 2.47 -11.25 -4.47
N GLN A 33 2.20 -12.51 -4.13
CA GLN A 33 0.88 -13.11 -4.35
C GLN A 33 -0.20 -12.34 -3.55
N TRP A 34 -1.28 -11.97 -4.25
CA TRP A 34 -2.38 -11.16 -3.72
C TRP A 34 -3.68 -11.96 -3.73
N GLY A 35 -4.40 -11.95 -2.61
CA GLY A 35 -5.68 -12.65 -2.47
C GLY A 35 -5.49 -14.16 -2.56
N GLY A 36 -5.36 -14.83 -1.42
CA GLY A 36 -5.23 -16.28 -1.37
C GLY A 36 -6.48 -16.99 -1.91
N ASN A 37 -6.58 -17.14 -3.23
CA ASN A 37 -7.43 -18.15 -3.83
C ASN A 37 -6.63 -19.44 -3.80
N LYS A 38 -6.87 -20.28 -2.78
CA LYS A 38 -6.34 -21.65 -2.74
C LYS A 38 -6.87 -22.54 -3.88
N ASN A 39 -7.78 -22.03 -4.73
CA ASN A 39 -8.48 -22.78 -5.77
C ASN A 39 -8.52 -22.05 -7.13
N LEU A 40 -7.46 -21.35 -7.53
CA LEU A 40 -7.25 -21.07 -8.96
C LEU A 40 -6.04 -21.89 -9.39
N PRO A 41 -6.17 -22.83 -10.34
CA PRO A 41 -4.98 -23.43 -10.93
C PRO A 41 -4.17 -22.26 -11.47
N SER A 42 -2.87 -22.31 -11.19
CA SER A 42 -1.84 -21.49 -11.82
C SER A 42 -2.32 -21.14 -13.22
N SER A 43 -2.46 -19.86 -13.55
CA SER A 43 -2.77 -19.44 -14.91
C SER A 43 -1.56 -19.76 -15.79
N THR A 44 -1.35 -21.04 -16.04
CA THR A 44 -0.62 -21.58 -17.17
C THR A 44 -1.57 -21.40 -18.34
N THR A 45 -1.49 -20.24 -18.97
CA THR A 45 -1.84 -20.15 -20.39
C THR A 45 -1.06 -21.28 -21.08
N PRO A 46 -1.70 -22.21 -21.80
CA PRO A 46 -0.97 -23.25 -22.52
C PRO A 46 -0.30 -22.59 -23.73
N SER A 47 0.83 -21.93 -23.50
CA SER A 47 1.82 -21.72 -24.55
C SER A 47 2.44 -23.08 -24.83
N THR A 48 2.01 -23.69 -25.93
CA THR A 48 2.60 -24.90 -26.50
C THR A 48 4.04 -24.62 -26.93
N THR A 49 4.94 -24.64 -25.96
CA THR A 49 6.39 -24.77 -26.11
C THR A 49 6.95 -25.18 -24.74
N PRO A 50 7.77 -26.24 -24.64
CA PRO A 50 8.35 -26.65 -23.37
C PRO A 50 9.36 -25.59 -22.91
N SER A 51 8.92 -24.63 -22.10
CA SER A 51 9.84 -23.69 -21.46
C SER A 51 10.52 -24.40 -20.30
N THR A 52 11.69 -24.98 -20.59
CA THR A 52 12.66 -25.50 -19.63
C THR A 52 13.13 -24.34 -18.75
N THR A 53 12.45 -24.04 -17.64
CA THR A 53 12.96 -23.12 -16.64
C THR A 53 14.19 -23.76 -15.98
N PRO A 54 15.37 -23.13 -16.02
CA PRO A 54 16.56 -23.70 -15.40
C PRO A 54 16.34 -23.82 -13.89
N SER A 55 16.66 -24.98 -13.31
CA SER A 55 16.56 -25.22 -11.86
C SER A 55 17.52 -24.34 -11.05
N GLN A 56 18.53 -23.77 -11.71
CA GLN A 56 19.55 -22.93 -11.12
C GLN A 56 20.16 -21.98 -12.15
N VAL A 57 20.49 -20.75 -11.73
CA VAL A 57 21.23 -19.76 -12.50
C VAL A 57 22.52 -19.43 -11.77
N THR A 58 23.64 -19.36 -12.47
CA THR A 58 24.94 -19.01 -11.88
C THR A 58 25.45 -17.69 -12.42
N PHE A 59 26.08 -16.90 -11.56
CA PHE A 59 26.68 -15.62 -11.89
C PHE A 59 28.14 -15.63 -11.48
N ARG A 60 29.05 -15.37 -12.42
CA ARG A 60 30.46 -15.14 -12.12
C ARG A 60 30.70 -13.66 -11.89
N VAL A 61 31.02 -13.31 -10.66
CA VAL A 61 31.10 -11.94 -10.12
C VAL A 61 32.41 -11.73 -9.38
N SER A 62 32.69 -10.48 -8.99
CA SER A 62 33.87 -10.08 -8.25
C SER A 62 33.52 -9.81 -6.79
N SER A 63 34.18 -10.51 -5.87
CA SER A 63 34.07 -10.35 -4.42
C SER A 63 34.29 -8.89 -4.01
N HIS A 64 35.31 -8.25 -4.58
CA HIS A 64 35.65 -6.86 -4.31
C HIS A 64 34.49 -5.89 -4.61
N HIS A 65 33.82 -6.05 -5.75
CA HIS A 65 32.66 -5.22 -6.09
C HIS A 65 31.47 -5.48 -5.16
N LEU A 66 31.21 -6.75 -4.83
CA LEU A 66 30.14 -7.12 -3.90
C LEU A 66 30.37 -6.53 -2.50
N ILE A 67 31.59 -6.67 -1.97
CA ILE A 67 32.01 -6.15 -0.65
C ILE A 67 31.89 -4.63 -0.59
N ALA A 68 32.30 -3.94 -1.66
CA ALA A 68 32.22 -2.48 -1.73
C ALA A 68 30.77 -1.98 -1.75
N ALA A 69 29.86 -2.71 -2.43
CA ALA A 69 28.48 -2.27 -2.60
C ALA A 69 27.55 -2.67 -1.45
N SER A 70 27.84 -3.74 -0.71
CA SER A 70 26.91 -4.36 0.24
C SER A 70 27.60 -4.77 1.54
N SER A 71 27.04 -4.30 2.67
CA SER A 71 27.44 -4.77 3.99
C SER A 71 27.12 -6.26 4.22
N VAL A 72 26.07 -6.78 3.59
CA VAL A 72 25.68 -8.20 3.68
C VAL A 72 26.66 -9.07 2.93
N PHE A 73 27.02 -8.72 1.69
CA PHE A 73 28.07 -9.46 0.97
C PHE A 73 29.43 -9.33 1.66
N LYS A 74 29.76 -8.17 2.22
CA LYS A 74 30.96 -8.01 3.06
C LYS A 74 30.96 -8.99 4.22
N ALA A 75 29.89 -9.03 5.01
CA ALA A 75 29.78 -9.95 6.14
C ALA A 75 29.85 -11.43 5.70
N ALA A 76 29.28 -11.78 4.55
CA ALA A 76 29.33 -13.14 4.02
C ALA A 76 30.74 -13.53 3.54
N LEU A 77 31.44 -12.65 2.81
CA LEU A 77 32.73 -12.94 2.17
C LEU A 77 33.95 -12.73 3.08
N THR A 78 33.82 -11.97 4.17
CA THR A 78 34.93 -11.74 5.11
C THR A 78 34.65 -12.25 6.52
N GLY A 79 33.48 -12.86 6.74
CA GLY A 79 33.05 -13.36 8.05
C GLY A 79 33.52 -14.79 8.34
N PRO A 80 33.07 -15.38 9.47
CA PRO A 80 33.41 -16.75 9.85
C PRO A 80 32.58 -17.82 9.11
N TRP A 81 31.93 -17.46 8.01
CA TRP A 81 31.00 -18.32 7.29
C TRP A 81 31.70 -19.10 6.17
N LYS A 82 31.06 -20.16 5.67
CA LYS A 82 31.63 -20.98 4.59
C LYS A 82 31.87 -20.17 3.31
N GLU A 83 31.06 -19.14 3.08
CA GLU A 83 31.12 -18.23 1.94
C GLU A 83 32.43 -17.41 1.91
N ALA A 84 33.08 -17.22 3.06
CA ALA A 84 34.37 -16.54 3.16
C ALA A 84 35.55 -17.44 2.75
N SER A 85 35.35 -18.76 2.71
CA SER A 85 36.37 -19.70 2.24
C SER A 85 36.33 -19.83 0.72
N THR A 86 37.48 -20.13 0.11
CA THR A 86 37.58 -20.41 -1.31
C THR A 86 37.54 -21.91 -1.59
N THR A 87 36.95 -22.27 -2.72
CA THR A 87 36.98 -23.63 -3.28
C THR A 87 38.37 -23.99 -3.79
N ALA A 88 38.56 -25.25 -4.20
CA ALA A 88 39.81 -25.72 -4.80
C ALA A 88 40.22 -24.90 -6.05
N ASP A 89 39.24 -24.33 -6.75
CA ASP A 89 39.44 -23.48 -7.93
C ASP A 89 39.71 -22.01 -7.58
N GLY A 90 39.90 -21.70 -6.29
CA GLY A 90 40.20 -20.35 -5.80
C GLY A 90 39.01 -19.38 -5.81
N CYS A 91 37.78 -19.86 -6.02
CA CYS A 91 36.58 -19.03 -6.05
C CYS A 91 35.76 -19.13 -4.75
N HIS A 92 35.18 -18.01 -4.32
CA HIS A 92 34.13 -18.00 -3.30
C HIS A 92 32.81 -18.53 -3.85
N GLU A 93 32.03 -19.23 -3.02
CA GLU A 93 30.69 -19.68 -3.38
C GLU A 93 29.63 -19.01 -2.52
N ILE A 94 28.69 -18.33 -3.16
CA ILE A 94 27.50 -17.75 -2.51
C ILE A 94 26.27 -18.47 -3.02
N SER A 95 25.42 -18.96 -2.11
CA SER A 95 24.11 -19.51 -2.45
C SER A 95 23.02 -18.48 -2.15
N ALA A 96 22.14 -18.26 -3.12
CA ALA A 96 20.92 -17.50 -2.98
C ALA A 96 19.75 -18.36 -3.47
N GLU A 97 18.54 -18.05 -3.03
CA GLU A 97 17.35 -18.84 -3.33
C GLU A 97 16.14 -17.92 -3.50
N ASP A 98 15.17 -18.36 -4.31
CA ASP A 98 13.84 -17.74 -4.50
C ASP A 98 13.82 -16.33 -5.12
N TRP A 99 14.97 -15.76 -5.45
CA TRP A 99 15.03 -14.46 -6.14
C TRP A 99 14.63 -14.56 -7.61
N ASP A 100 14.15 -13.43 -8.15
CA ASP A 100 13.99 -13.26 -9.59
C ASP A 100 15.37 -13.15 -10.26
N ALA A 101 15.61 -14.01 -11.25
CA ALA A 101 16.92 -14.13 -11.88
C ALA A 101 17.31 -12.88 -12.66
N GLU A 102 16.34 -12.21 -13.29
CA GLU A 102 16.61 -11.01 -14.08
C GLU A 102 16.80 -9.79 -13.18
N ALA A 103 16.02 -9.66 -12.11
CA ALA A 103 16.27 -8.65 -11.07
C ALA A 103 17.67 -8.80 -10.46
N MET A 104 18.06 -10.04 -10.13
CA MET A 104 19.41 -10.35 -9.63
C MET A 104 20.49 -9.99 -10.65
N ARG A 105 20.29 -10.32 -11.94
CA ARG A 105 21.21 -9.97 -13.02
C ARG A 105 21.38 -8.46 -13.15
N VAL A 106 20.29 -7.68 -13.07
CA VAL A 106 20.30 -6.21 -13.13
C VAL A 106 21.10 -5.63 -11.94
N VAL A 107 20.78 -6.06 -10.72
CA VAL A 107 21.48 -5.63 -9.50
C VAL A 107 22.98 -5.91 -9.59
N LEU A 108 23.36 -7.15 -9.93
CA LEU A 108 24.76 -7.53 -10.05
C LEU A 108 25.45 -6.76 -11.17
N SER A 109 24.78 -6.51 -12.29
CA SER A 109 25.32 -5.72 -13.39
C SER A 109 25.61 -4.28 -12.96
N LEU A 110 24.73 -3.67 -12.15
CA LEU A 110 24.95 -2.33 -11.59
C LEU A 110 26.12 -2.28 -10.61
N ILE A 111 26.23 -3.28 -9.72
CA ILE A 111 27.38 -3.41 -8.79
C ILE A 111 28.71 -3.52 -9.54
N HIS A 112 28.70 -4.11 -10.74
CA HIS A 112 29.89 -4.26 -11.59
C HIS A 112 30.03 -3.15 -12.64
N SER A 113 29.29 -2.04 -12.51
CA SER A 113 29.33 -0.90 -13.45
C SER A 113 29.04 -1.28 -14.91
N ARG A 114 28.31 -2.38 -15.14
CA ARG A 114 27.90 -2.86 -16.47
C ARG A 114 26.55 -2.27 -16.85
N THR A 115 26.54 -0.97 -17.12
CA THR A 115 25.33 -0.18 -17.33
C THR A 115 24.75 -0.24 -18.74
N ARG A 116 25.54 -0.65 -19.75
CA ARG A 116 25.13 -0.61 -21.17
C ARG A 116 23.82 -1.35 -21.47
N ASN A 117 23.59 -2.48 -20.81
CA ASN A 117 22.43 -3.34 -21.03
C ASN A 117 21.43 -3.27 -19.87
N ILE A 118 21.49 -2.21 -19.07
CA ILE A 118 20.49 -1.95 -18.04
C ILE A 118 19.28 -1.30 -18.70
N PRO A 119 18.07 -1.84 -18.50
CA PRO A 119 16.89 -1.29 -19.12
C PRO A 119 16.61 0.13 -18.60
N ARG A 120 16.26 1.06 -19.51
CA ARG A 120 15.90 2.43 -19.15
C ARG A 120 14.56 2.53 -18.43
N THR A 121 13.70 1.53 -18.61
CA THR A 121 12.38 1.45 -18.01
C THR A 121 12.16 0.04 -17.48
N VAL A 122 11.40 -0.08 -16.40
CA VAL A 122 11.04 -1.37 -15.80
C VAL A 122 9.58 -1.29 -15.39
N THR A 123 8.91 -2.44 -15.29
CA THR A 123 7.57 -2.51 -14.72
C THR A 123 7.63 -2.31 -13.20
N LEU A 124 6.51 -1.91 -12.59
CA LEU A 124 6.41 -1.82 -11.12
C LEU A 124 6.79 -3.14 -10.43
N GLU A 125 6.42 -4.28 -11.01
CA GLU A 125 6.78 -5.59 -10.49
C GLU A 125 8.29 -5.84 -10.53
N MET A 126 8.96 -5.53 -11.64
CA MET A 126 10.41 -5.68 -11.75
C MET A 126 11.13 -4.73 -10.77
N LEU A 127 10.69 -3.47 -10.67
CA LEU A 127 11.24 -2.53 -9.69
C LEU A 127 11.05 -3.04 -8.25
N SER A 128 9.92 -3.65 -7.95
CA SER A 128 9.65 -4.23 -6.62
C SER A 128 10.56 -5.43 -6.33
N LYS A 129 10.80 -6.30 -7.31
CA LYS A 129 11.76 -7.42 -7.20
C LYS A 129 13.18 -6.90 -6.94
N ILE A 130 13.59 -5.84 -7.64
CA ILE A 130 14.86 -5.15 -7.40
C ILE A 130 14.89 -4.53 -5.99
N ALA A 131 13.80 -3.90 -5.56
CA ALA A 131 13.70 -3.28 -4.24
C ALA A 131 13.88 -4.29 -3.10
N VAL A 132 13.39 -5.53 -3.26
CA VAL A 132 13.64 -6.60 -2.28
C VAL A 132 15.12 -6.92 -2.17
N LEU A 133 15.83 -7.03 -3.30
CA LEU A 133 17.27 -7.26 -3.31
C LEU A 133 18.03 -6.06 -2.71
N VAL A 134 17.60 -4.83 -3.00
CA VAL A 134 18.20 -3.61 -2.45
C VAL A 134 18.08 -3.55 -0.94
N ASP A 135 16.90 -3.84 -0.40
CA ASP A 135 16.64 -3.87 1.04
C ASP A 135 17.45 -4.99 1.71
N TYR A 136 17.36 -6.22 1.16
CA TYR A 136 18.03 -7.40 1.72
C TYR A 136 19.55 -7.26 1.75
N TYR A 137 20.16 -6.86 0.64
CA TYR A 137 21.62 -6.74 0.53
C TYR A 137 22.14 -5.35 0.92
N GLY A 138 21.27 -4.40 1.32
CA GLY A 138 21.68 -3.06 1.71
C GLY A 138 22.30 -2.24 0.57
N LEU A 139 21.79 -2.39 -0.65
CA LEU A 139 22.37 -1.81 -1.88
C LEU A 139 21.81 -0.43 -2.26
N HIS A 140 21.30 0.33 -1.28
CA HIS A 140 20.57 1.57 -1.51
C HIS A 140 21.39 2.59 -2.29
N GLU A 141 22.64 2.82 -1.89
CA GLU A 141 23.55 3.75 -2.57
C GLU A 141 23.92 3.29 -3.98
N ALA A 142 24.22 2.00 -4.16
CA ALA A 142 24.65 1.45 -5.44
C ALA A 142 23.55 1.52 -6.52
N LEU A 143 22.28 1.50 -6.13
CA LEU A 143 21.14 1.53 -7.04
C LEU A 143 20.37 2.85 -7.06
N TYR A 144 20.72 3.83 -6.22
CA TYR A 144 19.98 5.07 -6.03
C TYR A 144 19.61 5.78 -7.35
N PHE A 145 20.59 5.98 -8.23
CA PHE A 145 20.38 6.68 -9.51
C PHE A 145 19.37 5.96 -10.43
N TYR A 146 19.53 4.65 -10.63
CA TYR A 146 18.66 3.88 -11.51
C TYR A 146 17.26 3.69 -10.92
N ALA A 147 17.18 3.46 -9.61
CA ALA A 147 15.91 3.39 -8.91
C ALA A 147 15.12 4.70 -9.06
N SER A 148 15.77 5.85 -8.89
CA SER A 148 15.15 7.16 -9.07
C SER A 148 14.61 7.34 -10.49
N LEU A 149 15.42 7.00 -11.51
CA LEU A 149 15.02 7.07 -12.91
C LEU A 149 13.80 6.17 -13.23
N TRP A 150 13.78 4.95 -12.70
CA TRP A 150 12.67 4.03 -12.90
C TRP A 150 11.40 4.45 -12.16
N ILE A 151 11.53 4.96 -10.92
CA ILE A 151 10.41 5.53 -10.15
C ILE A 151 9.79 6.69 -10.91
N ASP A 152 10.61 7.63 -11.39
CA ASP A 152 10.14 8.78 -12.15
C ASP A 152 9.43 8.32 -13.42
N HIS A 153 10.01 7.40 -14.18
CA HIS A 153 9.36 6.88 -15.38
C HIS A 153 7.99 6.26 -15.07
N LEU A 154 7.91 5.38 -14.07
CA LEU A 154 6.67 4.72 -13.67
C LEU A 154 5.61 5.71 -13.20
N ARG A 155 6.00 6.77 -12.48
CA ARG A 155 5.06 7.83 -12.04
C ARG A 155 4.43 8.60 -13.20
N HIS A 156 5.14 8.72 -14.33
CA HIS A 156 4.63 9.40 -15.53
C HIS A 156 3.89 8.46 -16.47
N ALA A 157 4.32 7.18 -16.55
CA ALA A 157 3.76 6.20 -17.47
C ALA A 157 2.54 5.47 -16.90
N GLU A 158 2.51 5.22 -15.60
CA GLU A 158 1.43 4.54 -14.89
C GLU A 158 0.78 5.53 -13.91
N PHE A 159 -0.55 5.69 -13.97
CA PHE A 159 -1.25 6.45 -12.93
C PHE A 159 -1.09 5.74 -11.58
N LEU A 160 -0.85 6.52 -10.52
CA LEU A 160 -0.86 5.96 -9.17
C LEU A 160 -2.21 5.27 -8.90
N PRO A 161 -2.22 4.09 -8.24
CA PRO A 161 -3.45 3.39 -7.93
C PRO A 161 -4.40 4.28 -7.14
N SER A 162 -5.68 4.29 -7.52
CA SER A 162 -6.73 5.02 -6.79
C SER A 162 -7.54 4.11 -5.86
N THR A 163 -7.23 2.82 -5.87
CA THR A 163 -7.90 1.75 -5.14
C THR A 163 -6.91 0.91 -4.35
N TYR A 164 -7.41 0.21 -3.33
CA TYR A 164 -6.60 -0.72 -2.55
C TYR A 164 -6.40 -2.04 -3.33
N ASP A 165 -5.24 -2.19 -3.96
CA ASP A 165 -4.87 -3.36 -4.75
C ASP A 165 -3.40 -3.78 -4.54
N ARG A 166 -2.96 -4.80 -5.28
CA ARG A 166 -1.57 -5.27 -5.26
C ARG A 166 -0.57 -4.17 -5.64
N ASN A 167 -0.87 -3.36 -6.64
CA ASN A 167 0.05 -2.34 -7.15
C ASN A 167 0.24 -1.22 -6.12
N LEU A 168 -0.81 -0.84 -5.39
CA LEU A 168 -0.70 0.13 -4.30
C LEU A 168 0.30 -0.34 -3.24
N MET A 169 0.25 -1.62 -2.89
CA MET A 169 1.16 -2.20 -1.91
C MET A 169 2.60 -2.31 -2.42
N LEU A 170 2.79 -2.60 -3.71
CA LEU A 170 4.11 -2.54 -4.34
C LEU A 170 4.68 -1.12 -4.31
N TRP A 171 3.87 -0.10 -4.60
CA TRP A 171 4.27 1.29 -4.51
C TRP A 171 4.63 1.73 -3.08
N ILE A 172 3.88 1.28 -2.07
CA ILE A 172 4.22 1.51 -0.65
C ILE A 172 5.59 0.90 -0.33
N PHE A 173 5.85 -0.31 -0.79
CA PHE A 173 7.13 -0.98 -0.56
C PHE A 173 8.28 -0.26 -1.27
N VAL A 174 8.15 0.04 -2.57
CA VAL A 174 9.16 0.75 -3.37
C VAL A 174 9.49 2.10 -2.75
N SER A 175 8.48 2.91 -2.41
CA SER A 175 8.70 4.23 -1.79
C SER A 175 9.35 4.15 -0.41
N TRP A 176 9.09 3.09 0.36
CA TRP A 176 9.73 2.85 1.64
C TRP A 176 11.21 2.42 1.51
N VAL A 177 11.52 1.50 0.58
CA VAL A 177 12.89 1.03 0.34
C VAL A 177 13.74 2.20 -0.15
N PHE A 178 13.32 2.89 -1.22
CA PHE A 178 14.09 3.95 -1.84
C PHE A 178 13.96 5.33 -1.17
N LYS A 179 13.29 5.40 -0.02
CA LYS A 179 13.16 6.60 0.81
C LYS A 179 12.53 7.81 0.11
N ASP A 180 11.64 7.58 -0.85
CA ASP A 180 10.84 8.66 -1.47
C ASP A 180 9.69 9.05 -0.53
N ALA A 181 9.93 10.05 0.31
CA ALA A 181 8.96 10.51 1.31
C ALA A 181 7.66 11.06 0.70
N GLY A 182 7.75 11.73 -0.46
CA GLY A 182 6.58 12.33 -1.12
C GLY A 182 5.67 11.25 -1.70
N LEU A 183 6.27 10.29 -2.39
CA LEU A 183 5.56 9.12 -2.90
C LEU A 183 4.98 8.30 -1.76
N PHE A 184 5.78 7.97 -0.74
CA PHE A 184 5.35 7.18 0.41
C PHE A 184 4.14 7.79 1.11
N LYS A 185 4.16 9.10 1.35
CA LYS A 185 3.02 9.84 1.91
C LYS A 185 1.78 9.74 1.00
N THR A 186 1.95 9.86 -0.31
CA THR A 186 0.83 9.80 -1.26
C THR A 186 0.17 8.42 -1.27
N VAL A 187 0.97 7.35 -1.41
CA VAL A 187 0.45 5.99 -1.56
C VAL A 187 -0.07 5.42 -0.23
N THR A 188 0.53 5.80 0.90
CA THR A 188 -0.03 5.42 2.21
C THR A 188 -1.32 6.16 2.52
N LYS A 189 -1.50 7.41 2.07
CA LYS A 189 -2.79 8.12 2.18
C LYS A 189 -3.90 7.34 1.46
N ILE A 190 -3.65 6.93 0.21
CA ILE A 190 -4.61 6.12 -0.57
C ILE A 190 -4.94 4.83 0.18
N ALA A 191 -3.95 4.16 0.78
CA ALA A 191 -4.19 2.93 1.55
C ALA A 191 -5.03 3.18 2.82
N ILE A 192 -4.80 4.28 3.54
CA ILE A 192 -5.61 4.69 4.70
C ILE A 192 -7.07 4.90 4.28
N GLU A 193 -7.30 5.58 3.16
CA GLU A 193 -8.64 5.90 2.66
C GLU A 193 -9.39 4.68 2.12
N GLN A 194 -8.71 3.80 1.39
CA GLN A 194 -9.34 2.78 0.54
C GLN A 194 -9.31 1.37 1.14
N SER A 195 -8.44 1.08 2.12
CA SER A 195 -8.31 -0.27 2.65
C SER A 195 -9.62 -0.71 3.35
N PRO A 196 -10.22 -1.85 2.95
CA PRO A 196 -11.49 -2.28 3.50
C PRO A 196 -11.38 -2.89 4.91
N ARG A 197 -10.22 -3.42 5.30
CA ARG A 197 -9.98 -4.03 6.63
C ARG A 197 -8.48 -4.09 6.95
N ARG A 198 -8.05 -4.95 7.90
CA ARG A 198 -6.65 -5.38 8.05
C ARG A 198 -6.12 -5.73 6.67
N MET A 199 -5.11 -4.98 6.26
CA MET A 199 -4.53 -5.11 4.94
C MET A 199 -4.12 -6.54 4.66
N ALA A 200 -4.37 -7.00 3.44
CA ALA A 200 -3.96 -8.33 3.03
C ALA A 200 -2.45 -8.46 3.25
N THR A 201 -2.06 -9.55 3.89
CA THR A 201 -0.66 -9.94 3.98
C THR A 201 -0.22 -10.35 2.59
N ILE A 202 0.33 -9.42 1.81
CA ILE A 202 1.00 -9.80 0.56
C ILE A 202 2.16 -10.69 0.95
N HIS A 203 2.20 -11.93 0.50
CA HIS A 203 3.41 -12.73 0.57
C HIS A 203 4.40 -12.18 -0.48
N LEU A 204 4.93 -10.99 -0.20
CA LEU A 204 6.19 -10.58 -0.77
C LEU A 204 7.20 -11.64 -0.27
N PRO A 205 8.03 -12.24 -1.15
CA PRO A 205 9.18 -13.04 -0.76
C PRO A 205 10.25 -12.12 -0.16
N ILE A 206 9.85 -11.39 0.87
CA ILE A 206 10.67 -10.58 1.73
C ILE A 206 10.77 -11.45 2.99
N PRO A 207 11.98 -11.80 3.45
CA PRO A 207 12.14 -12.51 4.71
C PRO A 207 11.29 -11.85 5.80
N GLU A 208 10.60 -12.64 6.61
CA GLU A 208 9.75 -12.18 7.74
C GLU A 208 10.45 -11.18 8.68
N ARG A 209 11.77 -11.04 8.56
CA ARG A 209 12.64 -10.07 9.24
C ARG A 209 12.36 -8.61 8.95
N VAL A 210 11.53 -8.26 7.95
CA VAL A 210 11.20 -6.85 7.70
C VAL A 210 10.15 -6.37 8.71
N ILE A 211 10.65 -5.98 9.88
CA ILE A 211 9.91 -5.29 10.97
C ILE A 211 9.07 -4.15 10.40
N SER A 212 9.60 -3.43 9.39
CA SER A 212 8.92 -2.28 8.79
C SER A 212 7.60 -2.64 8.12
N ARG A 213 7.43 -3.86 7.59
CA ARG A 213 6.17 -4.26 6.93
C ARG A 213 5.02 -4.28 7.92
N PHE A 214 5.21 -4.93 9.07
CA PHE A 214 4.19 -4.96 10.12
C PHE A 214 3.96 -3.58 10.71
N CYS A 215 5.01 -2.77 10.88
CA CYS A 215 4.88 -1.39 11.36
C CYS A 215 4.10 -0.50 10.39
N ILE A 216 4.42 -0.50 9.09
CA ILE A 216 3.70 0.29 8.07
C ILE A 216 2.25 -0.17 8.01
N GLN A 217 2.02 -1.50 8.02
CA GLN A 217 0.66 -2.03 7.98
C GLN A 217 -0.16 -1.62 9.21
N GLY A 218 0.44 -1.73 10.39
CA GLY A 218 -0.15 -1.31 11.66
C GLY A 218 -0.44 0.18 11.70
N ARG A 219 0.48 1.04 11.23
CA ARG A 219 0.32 2.50 11.19
C ARG A 219 -0.79 2.94 10.24
N ILE A 220 -0.88 2.36 9.04
CA ILE A 220 -2.00 2.63 8.11
C ILE A 220 -3.32 2.22 8.77
N ASN A 221 -3.39 1.04 9.39
CA ASN A 221 -4.61 0.59 10.05
C ASN A 221 -4.98 1.49 11.23
N ALA A 222 -4.02 1.89 12.06
CA ALA A 222 -4.24 2.78 13.20
C ALA A 222 -4.78 4.14 12.76
N GLN A 223 -4.19 4.75 11.72
CA GLN A 223 -4.67 6.01 11.16
C GLN A 223 -6.09 5.89 10.58
N ARG A 224 -6.38 4.78 9.87
CA ARG A 224 -7.73 4.49 9.36
C ARG A 224 -8.75 4.38 10.50
N GLU A 225 -8.46 3.58 11.52
CA GLU A 225 -9.36 3.39 12.66
C GLU A 225 -9.56 4.69 13.45
N MET A 226 -8.50 5.48 13.65
CA MET A 226 -8.59 6.79 14.30
C MET A 226 -9.51 7.75 13.54
N ALA A 227 -9.41 7.79 12.21
CA ALA A 227 -10.28 8.62 11.39
C ALA A 227 -11.75 8.14 11.42
N ILE A 228 -11.99 6.83 11.40
CA ILE A 228 -13.34 6.25 11.52
C ILE A 228 -13.94 6.56 12.90
N GLN A 229 -13.15 6.45 13.97
CA GLN A 229 -13.59 6.80 15.34
C GLN A 229 -13.91 8.29 15.48
N LEU A 230 -13.15 9.17 14.81
CA LEU A 230 -13.44 10.60 14.78
C LEU A 230 -14.81 10.87 14.17
N ILE A 231 -15.15 10.21 13.05
CA ILE A 231 -16.47 10.30 12.41
C ILE A 231 -17.57 9.84 13.39
N GLY A 232 -17.39 8.68 14.04
CA GLY A 232 -18.35 8.19 15.04
C GLY A 232 -18.57 9.16 16.20
N SER A 233 -17.48 9.74 16.72
CA SER A 233 -17.52 10.74 17.78
C SER A 233 -18.23 12.03 17.34
N SER A 234 -18.04 12.46 16.09
CA SER A 234 -18.75 13.61 15.53
C SER A 234 -20.24 13.38 15.39
N LEU A 235 -20.67 12.18 15.00
CA LEU A 235 -22.09 11.80 14.94
C LEU A 235 -22.74 11.78 16.33
N LEU A 236 -22.03 11.29 17.35
CA LEU A 236 -22.50 11.41 18.73
C LEU A 236 -22.65 12.85 19.19
N LYS A 237 -21.65 13.69 18.89
CA LYS A 237 -21.71 15.11 19.23
C LYS A 237 -22.93 15.77 18.59
N LEU A 238 -23.20 15.44 17.32
CA LEU A 238 -24.39 15.91 16.61
C LEU A 238 -25.69 15.48 17.30
N LYS A 239 -25.78 14.21 17.74
CA LYS A 239 -26.90 13.68 18.53
C LYS A 239 -27.10 14.49 19.81
N LEU A 240 -26.03 14.76 20.57
CA LEU A 240 -26.09 15.53 21.80
C LEU A 240 -26.45 17.00 21.57
N ASP A 241 -25.96 17.62 20.49
CA ASP A 241 -26.25 19.02 20.17
C ASP A 241 -27.73 19.20 19.74
N LEU A 242 -28.32 18.20 19.07
CA LEU A 242 -29.77 18.16 18.79
C LEU A 242 -30.60 17.98 20.06
N LEU A 243 -30.23 17.04 20.93
CA LEU A 243 -30.91 16.78 22.21
C LEU A 243 -30.91 18.01 23.13
N ASN A 244 -29.76 18.68 23.24
CA ASN A 244 -29.58 19.83 24.12
C ASN A 244 -30.03 21.16 23.49
N SER A 245 -30.73 21.12 22.34
CA SER A 245 -31.25 22.30 21.65
C SER A 245 -30.18 23.34 21.27
N LYS A 246 -28.93 22.92 21.03
CA LYS A 246 -27.84 23.81 20.57
C LYS A 246 -27.89 24.10 19.08
N ILE A 247 -28.49 23.19 18.31
CA ILE A 247 -28.69 23.31 16.86
C ILE A 247 -30.14 22.98 16.49
N GLY A 248 -30.53 23.27 15.25
CA GLY A 248 -31.91 23.13 14.78
C GLY A 248 -32.79 24.32 15.14
N CYS A 249 -33.87 24.54 14.39
CA CYS A 249 -34.66 25.79 14.47
C CYS A 249 -35.93 25.69 15.31
N SER A 250 -36.46 24.48 15.54
CA SER A 250 -37.70 24.25 16.30
C SER A 250 -37.65 22.89 17.00
N PHE A 251 -38.62 22.64 17.89
CA PHE A 251 -38.77 21.35 18.54
C PHE A 251 -38.97 20.23 17.51
N GLU A 252 -39.87 20.41 16.56
CA GLU A 252 -40.19 19.46 15.49
C GLU A 252 -38.96 19.18 14.62
N CYS A 253 -38.24 20.23 14.21
CA CYS A 253 -36.99 20.12 13.45
C CYS A 253 -35.96 19.27 14.19
N ARG A 254 -35.73 19.55 15.48
CA ARG A 254 -34.78 18.80 16.31
C ARG A 254 -35.20 17.35 16.47
N SER A 255 -36.47 17.09 16.78
CA SER A 255 -36.99 15.73 16.98
C SER A 255 -36.90 14.89 15.71
N LEU A 256 -37.19 15.47 14.54
CA LEU A 256 -37.14 14.77 13.26
C LEU A 256 -35.70 14.49 12.82
N LEU A 257 -34.81 15.49 12.91
CA LEU A 257 -33.38 15.30 12.63
C LEU A 257 -32.75 14.28 13.58
N LEU A 258 -33.09 14.34 14.88
CA LEU A 258 -32.60 13.40 15.88
C LEU A 258 -33.09 11.98 15.59
N GLY A 259 -34.37 11.80 15.28
CA GLY A 259 -34.93 10.50 14.92
C GLY A 259 -34.25 9.88 13.70
N ALA A 260 -34.00 10.68 12.66
CA ALA A 260 -33.28 10.23 11.47
C ALA A 260 -31.82 9.88 11.76
N LEU A 261 -31.12 10.71 12.54
CA LEU A 261 -29.74 10.45 12.95
C LEU A 261 -29.63 9.16 13.77
N ILE A 262 -30.54 8.93 14.73
CA ILE A 262 -30.55 7.70 15.54
C ILE A 262 -30.80 6.47 14.67
N LYS A 263 -31.73 6.54 13.70
CA LYS A 263 -31.96 5.46 12.74
C LYS A 263 -30.71 5.15 11.91
N TYR A 264 -30.09 6.18 11.34
CA TYR A 264 -28.82 6.02 10.60
C TYR A 264 -27.73 5.37 11.47
N MET A 265 -27.53 5.89 12.68
CA MET A 265 -26.51 5.37 13.62
C MET A 265 -26.77 3.89 13.98
N HIS A 266 -28.04 3.52 14.19
CA HIS A 266 -28.43 2.14 14.44
C HIS A 266 -28.13 1.24 13.23
N ASP A 267 -28.50 1.67 12.02
CA ASP A 267 -28.34 0.88 10.79
C ASP A 267 -26.86 0.69 10.37
N ASP A 268 -25.98 1.66 10.70
CA ASP A 268 -24.54 1.58 10.46
C ASP A 268 -23.77 0.88 11.61
N GLY A 269 -24.45 0.46 12.69
CA GLY A 269 -23.84 -0.27 13.81
C GLY A 269 -22.99 0.59 14.75
N ILE A 270 -23.33 1.87 14.86
CA ILE A 270 -22.71 2.84 15.77
C ILE A 270 -23.34 2.65 17.16
N LEU A 271 -22.54 2.21 18.14
CA LEU A 271 -23.02 2.01 19.50
C LEU A 271 -23.35 3.35 20.19
N GLU A 272 -24.14 3.30 21.27
CA GLU A 272 -24.52 4.49 22.03
C GLU A 272 -23.34 5.26 22.65
N ASP A 273 -22.20 4.58 22.84
CA ASP A 273 -20.93 5.14 23.29
C ASP A 273 -20.06 5.73 22.16
N GLY A 274 -20.53 5.67 20.91
CA GLY A 274 -19.85 6.25 19.73
C GLY A 274 -18.76 5.38 19.17
N VAL A 275 -18.57 4.19 19.73
CA VAL A 275 -17.71 3.19 19.12
C VAL A 275 -18.42 2.70 17.85
N MET A 276 -17.82 3.04 16.71
CA MET A 276 -18.12 2.37 15.45
C MET A 276 -17.66 0.93 15.61
N THR A 277 -18.55 0.02 15.99
CA THR A 277 -18.25 -1.41 15.84
C THR A 277 -18.28 -1.66 14.35
N THR A 278 -17.12 -1.62 13.71
CA THR A 278 -16.96 -1.95 12.29
C THR A 278 -17.20 -3.44 12.10
N SER A 279 -18.43 -3.90 12.39
CA SER A 279 -18.92 -5.24 12.12
C SER A 279 -18.94 -5.51 10.61
N LYS A 280 -18.98 -4.45 9.79
CA LYS A 280 -18.68 -4.46 8.36
C LYS A 280 -17.32 -3.79 8.14
N GLY A 281 -16.33 -4.56 7.70
CA GLY A 281 -15.02 -4.04 7.28
C GLY A 281 -15.16 -3.09 6.09
N SER A 282 -15.49 -1.83 6.36
CA SER A 282 -15.61 -0.77 5.36
C SER A 282 -14.36 0.10 5.37
N SER A 283 -13.96 0.54 4.18
CA SER A 283 -12.91 1.55 4.04
C SER A 283 -13.38 2.90 4.59
N LEU A 284 -12.41 3.75 4.95
CA LEU A 284 -12.69 5.10 5.42
C LEU A 284 -13.47 5.90 4.37
N LYS A 285 -13.08 5.77 3.09
CA LYS A 285 -13.82 6.37 1.96
C LYS A 285 -15.26 5.89 1.88
N ALA A 286 -15.50 4.59 2.09
CA ALA A 286 -16.86 4.06 2.10
C ALA A 286 -17.65 4.58 3.32
N THR A 287 -17.04 4.71 4.49
CA THR A 287 -17.69 5.30 5.68
C THR A 287 -18.07 6.76 5.43
N ILE A 288 -17.16 7.56 4.87
CA ILE A 288 -17.41 8.96 4.50
C ILE A 288 -18.57 9.05 3.52
N GLN A 289 -18.58 8.19 2.50
CA GLN A 289 -19.64 8.19 1.50
C GLN A 289 -21.00 7.86 2.13
N ARG A 290 -21.07 6.88 3.05
CA ARG A 290 -22.31 6.58 3.78
C ARG A 290 -22.83 7.74 4.61
N VAL A 291 -21.95 8.49 5.28
CA VAL A 291 -22.35 9.70 6.03
C VAL A 291 -22.88 10.78 5.10
N ARG A 292 -22.31 10.94 3.89
CA ARG A 292 -22.81 11.88 2.88
C ARG A 292 -24.17 11.49 2.33
N ASP A 293 -24.39 10.19 2.15
CA ASP A 293 -25.63 9.63 1.61
C ASP A 293 -26.75 9.50 2.67
N MET A 294 -26.50 9.96 3.90
CA MET A 294 -27.46 9.92 4.99
C MET A 294 -28.75 10.69 4.64
N GLU A 295 -29.86 9.98 4.71
CA GLU A 295 -31.18 10.56 4.45
C GLU A 295 -31.53 11.64 5.47
N SER A 296 -31.93 12.81 4.96
CA SER A 296 -32.50 13.87 5.77
C SER A 296 -34.02 13.85 5.66
N PRO A 297 -34.77 14.04 6.75
CA PRO A 297 -36.23 14.05 6.67
C PRO A 297 -36.75 15.18 5.74
N SER A 298 -37.96 15.02 5.16
CA SER A 298 -38.54 16.01 4.23
C SER A 298 -38.90 17.34 4.88
N LYS A 299 -38.41 18.47 4.37
CA LYS A 299 -38.67 19.82 4.91
C LYS A 299 -40.14 20.27 4.96
N ASP A 300 -41.10 19.44 4.54
CA ASP A 300 -42.54 19.73 4.49
C ASP A 300 -43.20 19.94 5.87
N TRP A 301 -42.56 19.56 6.98
CA TRP A 301 -43.09 19.84 8.34
C TRP A 301 -42.93 21.32 8.75
N HIS A 302 -42.17 22.13 8.01
CA HIS A 302 -42.16 23.56 8.26
C HIS A 302 -43.51 24.12 7.86
N PRO A 303 -44.24 24.81 8.76
CA PRO A 303 -45.50 25.43 8.40
C PRO A 303 -45.28 26.34 7.19
N ARG A 304 -45.82 25.96 6.03
CA ARG A 304 -46.00 26.92 4.94
C ARG A 304 -47.03 27.90 5.49
N VAL A 305 -46.63 29.13 5.78
CA VAL A 305 -47.62 30.18 6.02
C VAL A 305 -48.52 30.18 4.77
N PRO A 306 -49.84 29.96 4.91
CA PRO A 306 -50.75 30.03 3.78
C PRO A 306 -50.55 31.37 3.08
N ARG A 307 -50.50 31.37 1.75
CA ARG A 307 -50.30 32.56 0.92
C ARG A 307 -51.36 33.65 1.17
N ASP A 308 -52.42 33.32 1.90
CA ASP A 308 -53.60 34.16 2.10
C ASP A 308 -53.59 34.94 3.43
N ALA A 309 -52.50 34.84 4.22
CA ALA A 309 -52.42 35.46 5.55
C ALA A 309 -51.72 36.83 5.57
N TYR A 310 -51.80 37.67 4.51
CA TYR A 310 -51.51 39.11 4.61
C TYR A 310 -52.33 39.93 3.61
N SER A 311 -53.56 40.31 4.00
CA SER A 311 -53.93 41.71 3.82
C SER A 311 -53.19 42.50 4.90
N THR A 312 -52.47 43.55 4.50
CA THR A 312 -51.61 44.45 5.29
C THR A 312 -50.17 43.99 5.55
N GLY A 313 -49.28 44.42 4.65
CA GLY A 313 -48.04 45.13 5.01
C GLY A 313 -46.82 44.32 5.48
N GLY A 314 -45.79 44.28 4.63
CA GLY A 314 -44.39 44.03 5.05
C GLY A 314 -43.84 42.66 4.67
N PHE A 315 -43.05 42.60 3.59
CA PHE A 315 -42.33 41.40 3.16
C PHE A 315 -41.33 40.93 4.21
N GLY A 316 -41.66 39.84 4.89
CA GLY A 316 -40.74 39.04 5.70
C GLY A 316 -41.16 37.58 5.63
N SER A 317 -40.79 36.87 4.55
CA SER A 317 -40.91 35.42 4.51
C SER A 317 -40.13 34.82 5.68
N THR A 318 -40.82 34.14 6.61
CA THR A 318 -40.17 33.37 7.67
C THR A 318 -39.15 32.43 7.03
N PRO A 319 -37.89 32.41 7.51
CA PRO A 319 -36.84 31.66 6.84
C PRO A 319 -37.18 30.17 6.87
N LEU A 320 -37.40 29.58 5.69
CA LEU A 320 -37.44 28.13 5.50
C LEU A 320 -36.21 27.55 6.19
N CYS A 321 -36.40 26.59 7.10
CA CYS A 321 -35.27 25.96 7.75
C CYS A 321 -34.33 25.35 6.71
N GLN A 322 -33.11 25.85 6.68
CA GLN A 322 -32.08 25.36 5.76
C GLN A 322 -31.32 24.15 6.31
N VAL A 323 -31.59 23.75 7.56
CA VAL A 323 -30.84 22.73 8.28
C VAL A 323 -31.27 21.33 7.84
N SER A 324 -30.32 20.56 7.30
CA SER A 324 -30.40 19.12 7.02
C SER A 324 -29.26 18.38 7.75
N LEU A 325 -29.36 17.05 7.89
CA LEU A 325 -28.25 16.27 8.43
C LEU A 325 -26.99 16.46 7.58
N SER A 326 -27.13 16.43 6.25
CA SER A 326 -26.01 16.68 5.33
C SER A 326 -25.34 18.05 5.54
N SER A 327 -26.11 19.12 5.76
CA SER A 327 -25.57 20.46 6.03
C SER A 327 -24.85 20.55 7.37
N LEU A 328 -25.27 19.74 8.35
CA LEU A 328 -24.67 19.68 9.68
C LEU A 328 -23.43 18.78 9.71
N THR A 329 -23.34 17.80 8.80
CA THR A 329 -22.21 16.86 8.73
C THR A 329 -21.07 17.33 7.85
N GLU A 330 -21.35 17.98 6.73
CA GLU A 330 -20.33 18.36 5.74
C GLU A 330 -19.15 19.18 6.30
N PRO A 331 -19.35 20.22 7.14
CA PRO A 331 -18.24 21.05 7.61
C PRO A 331 -17.17 20.27 8.38
N TRP A 332 -17.59 19.38 9.30
CA TRP A 332 -16.63 18.58 10.06
C TRP A 332 -16.18 17.33 9.31
N LEU A 333 -16.96 16.82 8.35
CA LEU A 333 -16.53 15.72 7.48
C LEU A 333 -15.36 16.16 6.59
N ASN A 334 -15.44 17.38 6.02
CA ASN A 334 -14.33 17.97 5.27
C ASN A 334 -13.12 18.24 6.17
N MET A 335 -13.34 18.72 7.39
CA MET A 335 -12.25 18.89 8.37
C MET A 335 -11.59 17.56 8.74
N ALA A 336 -12.36 16.49 8.95
CA ALA A 336 -11.84 15.16 9.21
C ALA A 336 -11.13 14.57 7.99
N LEU A 337 -11.55 14.93 6.77
CA LEU A 337 -10.86 14.58 5.54
C LEU A 337 -9.49 15.27 5.41
N ASP A 338 -9.42 16.54 5.78
CA ASP A 338 -8.20 17.34 5.73
C ASP A 338 -7.14 16.91 6.77
N THR A 339 -7.57 16.30 7.88
CA THR A 339 -6.65 15.74 8.87
C THR A 339 -6.06 14.40 8.45
N ILE A 340 -6.68 13.68 7.50
CA ILE A 340 -6.13 12.42 6.98
C ILE A 340 -4.91 12.72 6.10
N ARG A 341 -3.75 12.36 6.64
CA ARG A 341 -2.47 12.44 5.94
C ARG A 341 -1.88 11.05 5.81
N GLY A 342 -1.17 10.82 4.71
CA GLY A 342 -0.31 9.65 4.61
C GLY A 342 0.83 9.71 5.62
N LEU A 343 1.43 8.55 5.85
CA LEU A 343 2.44 8.36 6.88
C LEU A 343 3.73 9.13 6.54
N GLY A 344 4.37 9.71 7.56
CA GLY A 344 5.75 10.18 7.44
C GLY A 344 6.71 8.99 7.40
N LEU A 345 7.67 9.04 6.47
CA LEU A 345 8.70 8.00 6.30
C LEU A 345 9.63 7.90 7.52
N TYR A 346 9.90 9.04 8.18
CA TYR A 346 10.85 9.17 9.30
C TYR A 346 10.18 9.37 10.67
N GLU A 347 8.85 9.36 10.72
CA GLU A 347 8.11 9.34 11.98
C GLU A 347 8.21 7.91 12.55
N GLN A 348 9.21 7.68 13.42
CA GLN A 348 9.35 6.47 14.23
C GLN A 348 8.54 6.59 15.52
#